data_AF-A0A847LH12-F1
#
_entry.id   AF-A0A847LH12-F1
#
_cell.length_a   1.000
_cell.length_b   1.000
_cell.length_c   1.000
_cell.angle_alpha   90.00
_cell.angle_beta   90.00
_cell.angle_gamma   90.00
#
_symmetry.space_group_name_H-M   'P 1'
#
loop_
_entity.id
_entity.type
_entity.pdbx_description
1 polymer ?
#
loop_
_entity_poly.entity_id
_entity_poly.type
_entity_poly.pdbx_seq_one_letter_code
_entity_poly.pdbx_strand_id
1 'polypeptide(L)'
;MQRRSVILLGCVLVAVIGMTGCFGKGDGDSSPAAPVPTVDLVGTLTLPAAINSNLMASVNQVSNTDTTTGRAWSAPAVAVNDQAVTTFSLATSTISATWEFKLQQVPQAANGWYKIEVNVKKVGLKAWVREADRSAFTIDSRTTAAALLAQSSGLTADALLATFPAAVGLVARQLEKAWMTDSDLVPGTIFDLASVTAEVASQADFLKNNTGFDPAAMVAYLGLANDLDGDGVTDLQITTNDNLTAIRFYTALSASTSLKSGLASISEYTGDQLLADFAAGNVSQESYFNATKKDFALGCFFKRSAAGDKYLKLFVKRIDLVSGDFRGVVAEYQYVTATATAVATGTKTFLASGAASVEGAVLGSDFLTDGAPGTGTLSLASLTTGLGSTLGTAHMVRAYDGAPDLTTKNFADPYQVGDALYAPHMAGARVAMGMTAAPQVGDVFAVYFPVTGHYALVKIKEITATTITVDYKVNRVPGENRF
;
A
#
# COMPACT_ATOMS: atom_id res chain seq x y z
N MET A 1 -68.79 -18.92 -55.51
CA MET A 1 -67.49 -19.55 -55.15
C MET A 1 -66.90 -19.07 -53.82
N GLN A 2 -67.65 -18.37 -52.96
CA GLN A 2 -67.12 -17.78 -51.71
C GLN A 2 -67.55 -18.51 -50.41
N ARG A 3 -68.42 -19.54 -50.50
CA ARG A 3 -68.91 -20.32 -49.34
C ARG A 3 -68.15 -21.63 -49.05
N ARG A 4 -67.29 -22.11 -49.97
CA ARG A 4 -66.47 -23.31 -49.73
C ARG A 4 -65.14 -23.01 -49.02
N SER A 5 -64.63 -21.78 -49.11
CA SER A 5 -63.35 -21.39 -48.48
C SER A 5 -63.48 -21.03 -46.99
N VAL A 6 -64.68 -20.67 -46.51
CA VAL A 6 -64.91 -20.32 -45.09
C VAL A 6 -65.08 -21.57 -44.22
N ILE A 7 -65.61 -22.66 -44.80
CA ILE A 7 -65.78 -23.94 -44.09
C ILE A 7 -64.43 -24.66 -43.91
N LEU A 8 -63.54 -24.57 -44.91
CA LEU A 8 -62.18 -25.12 -44.78
C LEU A 8 -61.34 -24.38 -43.73
N LEU A 9 -61.50 -23.06 -43.60
CA LEU A 9 -60.77 -22.26 -42.62
C LEU A 9 -61.26 -22.54 -41.18
N GLY A 10 -62.56 -22.79 -41.00
CA GLY A 10 -63.14 -23.19 -39.72
C GLY A 10 -62.68 -24.58 -39.24
N CYS A 11 -62.55 -25.55 -40.16
CA CYS A 11 -62.05 -26.88 -39.80
C CYS A 11 -60.55 -26.90 -39.46
N VAL A 12 -59.73 -26.03 -40.09
CA VAL A 12 -58.31 -25.92 -39.77
C VAL A 12 -58.09 -25.22 -38.42
N LEU A 13 -58.90 -24.21 -38.07
CA LEU A 13 -58.77 -23.52 -36.77
C LEU A 13 -59.17 -24.41 -35.58
N VAL A 14 -60.17 -25.28 -35.75
CA VAL A 14 -60.57 -26.25 -34.70
C VAL A 14 -59.55 -27.38 -34.54
N ALA A 15 -58.84 -27.77 -35.62
CA ALA A 15 -57.72 -28.72 -35.53
C ALA A 15 -56.48 -28.13 -34.81
N VAL A 16 -56.26 -26.81 -34.86
CA VAL A 16 -55.16 -26.14 -34.15
C VAL A 16 -55.49 -25.92 -32.66
N ILE A 17 -56.76 -25.66 -32.31
CA ILE A 17 -57.20 -25.52 -30.92
C ILE A 17 -57.40 -26.89 -30.24
N GLY A 18 -57.72 -27.95 -31.01
CA GLY A 18 -57.80 -29.32 -30.51
C GLY A 18 -56.46 -30.01 -30.24
N MET A 19 -55.33 -29.47 -30.73
CA MET A 19 -53.98 -29.97 -30.45
C MET A 19 -53.27 -29.26 -29.28
N THR A 20 -53.96 -28.36 -28.56
CA THR A 20 -53.41 -27.64 -27.40
C THR A 20 -54.16 -27.89 -26.07
N GLY A 21 -54.97 -28.95 -25.96
CA GLY A 21 -55.71 -29.26 -24.72
C GLY A 21 -55.74 -30.75 -24.37
N CYS A 22 -55.02 -31.12 -23.30
CA CYS A 22 -54.83 -32.45 -22.70
C CYS A 22 -56.07 -33.36 -22.63
N PHE A 23 -55.91 -34.65 -22.94
CA PHE A 23 -56.23 -35.79 -22.06
C PHE A 23 -55.65 -37.09 -22.65
N GLY A 24 -54.65 -37.69 -22.00
CA GLY A 24 -54.10 -38.99 -22.39
C GLY A 24 -52.85 -39.34 -21.57
N LYS A 25 -52.99 -40.34 -20.71
CA LYS A 25 -52.08 -40.76 -19.65
C LYS A 25 -51.06 -41.77 -20.20
N GLY A 26 -49.76 -41.57 -19.91
CA GLY A 26 -48.72 -42.60 -20.04
C GLY A 26 -47.72 -42.38 -21.16
N ASP A 27 -46.58 -41.76 -20.83
CA ASP A 27 -45.20 -42.23 -21.07
C ASP A 27 -44.23 -41.04 -21.01
N GLY A 28 -43.09 -41.24 -20.36
CA GLY A 28 -42.17 -40.18 -19.95
C GLY A 28 -41.43 -39.55 -21.12
N ASP A 29 -41.88 -38.38 -21.56
CA ASP A 29 -41.12 -37.51 -22.46
C ASP A 29 -40.48 -36.36 -21.67
N SER A 30 -39.19 -36.53 -21.40
CA SER A 30 -38.27 -35.46 -21.05
C SER A 30 -38.19 -34.48 -22.22
N SER A 31 -38.92 -33.36 -22.14
CA SER A 31 -38.64 -32.21 -22.99
C SER A 31 -37.15 -31.85 -22.85
N PRO A 32 -36.41 -31.59 -23.94
CA PRO A 32 -35.02 -31.18 -23.83
C PRO A 32 -34.94 -29.95 -22.93
N ALA A 33 -34.03 -29.95 -21.96
CA ALA A 33 -33.80 -28.79 -21.12
C ALA A 33 -33.52 -27.57 -22.01
N ALA A 34 -34.08 -26.41 -21.65
CA ALA A 34 -33.82 -25.17 -22.36
C ALA A 34 -32.30 -24.94 -22.47
N PRO A 35 -31.78 -24.38 -23.60
CA PRO A 35 -30.36 -24.15 -23.77
C PRO A 35 -29.83 -23.30 -22.61
N VAL A 36 -28.78 -23.78 -21.94
CA VAL A 36 -28.11 -23.01 -20.88
C VAL A 36 -27.40 -21.84 -21.55
N PRO A 37 -27.69 -20.58 -21.17
CA PRO A 37 -26.97 -19.43 -21.70
C PRO A 37 -25.47 -19.59 -21.46
N THR A 38 -24.65 -19.22 -22.44
CA THR A 38 -23.19 -19.29 -22.33
C THR A 38 -22.56 -17.92 -22.50
N VAL A 39 -21.42 -17.71 -21.86
CA VAL A 39 -20.59 -16.51 -21.98
C VAL A 39 -19.16 -16.87 -22.42
N ASP A 40 -18.44 -15.87 -22.90
CA ASP A 40 -16.99 -15.94 -23.08
C ASP A 40 -16.30 -15.24 -21.90
N LEU A 41 -15.23 -15.85 -21.39
CA LEU A 41 -14.34 -15.26 -20.39
C LEU A 41 -13.00 -14.92 -21.06
N VAL A 42 -12.52 -13.69 -20.87
CA VAL A 42 -11.25 -13.20 -21.41
C VAL A 42 -10.41 -12.66 -20.26
N GLY A 43 -9.17 -13.11 -20.16
CA GLY A 43 -8.28 -12.70 -19.09
C GLY A 43 -6.81 -12.88 -19.45
N THR A 44 -5.96 -12.62 -18.46
CA THR A 44 -4.52 -12.83 -18.54
C THR A 44 -4.09 -13.93 -17.58
N LEU A 45 -3.12 -14.72 -18.00
CA LEU A 45 -2.52 -15.79 -17.22
C LEU A 45 -1.02 -15.51 -17.07
N THR A 46 -0.58 -15.32 -15.82
CA THR A 46 0.81 -15.03 -15.48
C THR A 46 1.37 -16.20 -14.68
N LEU A 47 2.37 -16.87 -15.24
CA LEU A 47 3.08 -17.93 -14.52
C LEU A 47 4.10 -17.36 -13.54
N PRO A 48 4.44 -18.11 -12.48
CA PRO A 48 5.61 -17.79 -11.67
C PRO A 48 6.88 -17.70 -12.52
N ALA A 49 7.84 -16.89 -12.07
CA ALA A 49 9.08 -16.63 -12.79
C ALA A 49 9.91 -17.91 -13.07
N ALA A 50 9.82 -18.89 -12.17
CA ALA A 50 10.47 -20.19 -12.30
C ALA A 50 9.51 -21.32 -11.90
N ILE A 51 9.62 -22.45 -12.59
CA ILE A 51 8.87 -23.67 -12.29
C ILE A 51 9.82 -24.87 -12.39
N ASN A 52 9.67 -25.83 -11.47
CA ASN A 52 10.25 -27.16 -11.63
C ASN A 52 9.53 -27.86 -12.79
N SER A 53 10.22 -27.98 -13.91
CA SER A 53 9.71 -28.56 -15.15
C SER A 53 9.22 -30.00 -15.00
N ASN A 54 9.68 -30.76 -13.99
CA ASN A 54 9.19 -32.10 -13.70
C ASN A 54 7.71 -32.09 -13.28
N LEU A 55 7.20 -30.96 -12.79
CA LEU A 55 5.77 -30.77 -12.54
C LEU A 55 4.95 -30.69 -13.84
N MET A 56 5.59 -30.37 -14.97
CA MET A 56 4.98 -30.20 -16.30
C MET A 56 5.34 -31.31 -17.31
N ALA A 57 6.25 -32.23 -16.94
CA ALA A 57 6.73 -33.40 -17.71
C ALA A 57 7.93 -33.22 -18.68
N SER A 58 8.95 -32.41 -18.36
CA SER A 58 10.30 -32.54 -18.98
C SER A 58 11.43 -32.05 -18.05
N VAL A 59 12.67 -32.49 -18.25
CA VAL A 59 13.83 -32.35 -17.33
C VAL A 59 14.44 -30.93 -17.36
N ASN A 60 14.75 -30.37 -16.17
CA ASN A 60 15.40 -29.08 -15.79
C ASN A 60 14.49 -27.86 -15.56
N GLN A 61 14.72 -27.11 -14.46
CA GLN A 61 14.07 -25.82 -14.16
C GLN A 61 13.97 -24.92 -15.41
N VAL A 62 12.75 -24.49 -15.73
CA VAL A 62 12.47 -23.63 -16.89
C VAL A 62 11.98 -22.26 -16.41
N SER A 63 12.33 -21.22 -17.17
CA SER A 63 11.69 -19.92 -17.06
C SER A 63 10.28 -19.99 -17.68
N ASN A 64 9.35 -19.17 -17.16
CA ASN A 64 8.04 -18.97 -17.80
C ASN A 64 8.12 -18.41 -19.23
N THR A 65 9.28 -17.88 -19.63
CA THR A 65 9.57 -17.44 -21.01
C THR A 65 10.24 -18.52 -21.88
N ASP A 66 10.15 -19.81 -21.54
CA ASP A 66 10.66 -20.89 -22.39
C ASP A 66 9.58 -21.42 -23.37
N THR A 67 9.97 -21.70 -24.61
CA THR A 67 9.17 -22.45 -25.59
C THR A 67 8.61 -23.78 -25.08
N THR A 68 9.35 -24.46 -24.19
CA THR A 68 8.92 -25.73 -23.56
C THR A 68 7.72 -25.50 -22.65
N THR A 69 7.77 -24.43 -21.85
CA THR A 69 6.65 -23.97 -21.02
C THR A 69 5.46 -23.59 -21.88
N GLY A 70 5.66 -22.79 -22.95
CA GLY A 70 4.58 -22.39 -23.86
C GLY A 70 3.83 -23.56 -24.51
N ARG A 71 4.52 -24.65 -24.87
CA ARG A 71 3.89 -25.87 -25.43
C ARG A 71 3.10 -26.69 -24.40
N ALA A 72 3.55 -26.74 -23.15
CA ALA A 72 2.81 -27.46 -22.11
C ALA A 72 1.49 -26.74 -21.76
N TRP A 73 1.48 -25.41 -21.85
CA TRP A 73 0.33 -24.55 -21.52
C TRP A 73 -0.61 -24.28 -22.71
N SER A 74 -0.37 -24.86 -23.89
CA SER A 74 -1.27 -24.71 -25.04
C SER A 74 -2.52 -25.60 -24.97
N ALA A 75 -2.57 -26.56 -24.05
CA ALA A 75 -3.71 -27.45 -23.84
C ALA A 75 -3.89 -27.82 -22.34
N PRO A 76 -4.12 -26.84 -21.46
CA PRO A 76 -4.36 -27.11 -20.05
C PRO A 76 -5.71 -27.80 -19.84
N ALA A 77 -5.84 -28.51 -18.73
CA ALA A 77 -7.15 -28.91 -18.22
C ALA A 77 -7.78 -27.70 -17.53
N VAL A 78 -8.89 -27.19 -18.07
CA VAL A 78 -9.59 -26.04 -17.49
C VAL A 78 -10.97 -26.45 -17.00
N ALA A 79 -11.30 -26.01 -15.79
CA ALA A 79 -12.63 -26.11 -15.23
C ALA A 79 -13.15 -24.73 -14.82
N VAL A 80 -14.45 -24.49 -15.02
CA VAL A 80 -15.16 -23.32 -14.51
C VAL A 80 -16.38 -23.81 -13.72
N ASN A 81 -16.49 -23.42 -12.45
CA ASN A 81 -17.55 -23.87 -11.55
C ASN A 81 -17.67 -25.41 -11.52
N ASP A 82 -16.52 -26.07 -11.41
CA ASP A 82 -16.38 -27.54 -11.38
C ASP A 82 -16.80 -28.26 -12.68
N GLN A 83 -17.08 -27.52 -13.76
CA GLN A 83 -17.39 -28.06 -15.09
C GLN A 83 -16.19 -27.89 -16.03
N ALA A 84 -15.81 -28.96 -16.72
CA ALA A 84 -14.71 -28.90 -17.69
C ALA A 84 -15.07 -27.99 -18.87
N VAL A 85 -14.13 -27.12 -19.25
CA VAL A 85 -14.24 -26.28 -20.45
C VAL A 85 -13.36 -26.86 -21.53
N THR A 86 -13.96 -27.19 -22.68
CA THR A 86 -13.25 -27.83 -23.80
C THR A 86 -12.70 -26.82 -24.81
N THR A 87 -13.14 -25.57 -24.72
CA THR A 87 -12.84 -24.47 -25.64
C THR A 87 -11.98 -23.41 -24.95
N PHE A 88 -10.71 -23.75 -24.76
CA PHE A 88 -9.66 -22.85 -24.27
C PHE A 88 -8.76 -22.40 -25.43
N SER A 89 -8.40 -21.12 -25.45
CA SER A 89 -7.41 -20.57 -26.36
C SER A 89 -6.43 -19.68 -25.60
N LEU A 90 -5.15 -19.79 -25.95
CA LEU A 90 -4.06 -18.96 -25.44
C LEU A 90 -3.48 -18.16 -26.61
N ALA A 91 -3.33 -16.85 -26.46
CA ALA A 91 -2.68 -16.02 -27.46
C ALA A 91 -1.18 -16.34 -27.48
N THR A 92 -0.74 -17.15 -28.45
CA THR A 92 0.59 -17.78 -28.48
C THR A 92 1.61 -17.05 -29.38
N SER A 93 1.34 -15.84 -29.85
CA SER A 93 2.20 -15.20 -30.87
C SER A 93 3.53 -14.66 -30.34
N THR A 94 3.79 -14.70 -29.02
CA THR A 94 5.10 -14.36 -28.46
C THR A 94 5.25 -14.97 -27.07
N ILE A 95 6.43 -15.53 -26.79
CA ILE A 95 6.83 -15.90 -25.43
C ILE A 95 6.71 -14.64 -24.56
N SER A 96 5.86 -14.68 -23.56
CA SER A 96 5.57 -13.57 -22.65
C SER A 96 5.43 -14.12 -21.25
N ALA A 97 5.78 -13.33 -20.23
CA ALA A 97 5.51 -13.67 -18.83
C ALA A 97 4.01 -13.70 -18.50
N THR A 98 3.21 -13.03 -19.34
CA THR A 98 1.75 -12.90 -19.21
C THR A 98 1.11 -13.21 -20.55
N TRP A 99 0.22 -14.20 -20.59
CA TRP A 99 -0.50 -14.60 -21.79
C TRP A 99 -1.98 -14.22 -21.71
N GLU A 100 -2.51 -13.64 -22.77
CA GLU A 100 -3.96 -13.51 -22.91
C GLU A 100 -4.57 -14.89 -23.18
N PHE A 101 -5.66 -15.21 -22.50
CA PHE A 101 -6.40 -16.42 -22.74
C PHE A 101 -7.90 -16.14 -22.84
N LYS A 102 -8.60 -17.03 -23.55
CA LYS A 102 -10.04 -16.96 -23.73
C LYS A 102 -10.66 -18.34 -23.52
N LEU A 103 -11.68 -18.37 -22.66
CA LEU A 103 -12.61 -19.49 -22.47
C LEU A 103 -13.89 -19.16 -23.22
N GLN A 104 -14.34 -20.06 -24.07
CA GLN A 104 -15.56 -19.88 -24.85
C GLN A 104 -16.64 -20.83 -24.39
N GLN A 105 -17.90 -20.46 -24.61
CA GLN A 105 -19.05 -21.33 -24.32
C GLN A 105 -19.14 -21.78 -22.84
N VAL A 106 -18.70 -20.92 -21.92
CA VAL A 106 -18.79 -21.19 -20.48
C VAL A 106 -20.24 -21.01 -20.05
N PRO A 107 -20.87 -21.99 -19.36
CA PRO A 107 -22.22 -21.81 -18.83
C PRO A 107 -22.30 -20.57 -17.93
N GLN A 108 -23.31 -19.73 -18.18
CA GLN A 108 -23.50 -18.51 -17.39
C GLN A 108 -23.74 -18.85 -15.92
N ALA A 109 -22.96 -18.24 -15.03
CA ALA A 109 -23.04 -18.54 -13.61
C ALA A 109 -24.29 -17.91 -12.97
N ALA A 110 -25.18 -18.74 -12.42
CA ALA A 110 -26.41 -18.27 -11.78
C ALA A 110 -26.18 -17.37 -10.55
N ASN A 111 -25.04 -17.52 -9.88
CA ASN A 111 -24.63 -16.69 -8.74
C ASN A 111 -23.77 -15.48 -9.13
N GLY A 112 -23.48 -15.27 -10.43
CA GLY A 112 -22.63 -14.19 -10.93
C GLY A 112 -21.13 -14.37 -10.66
N TRP A 113 -20.67 -15.60 -10.34
CA TRP A 113 -19.28 -15.91 -10.07
C TRP A 113 -18.75 -17.08 -10.91
N TYR A 114 -17.55 -16.92 -11.44
CA TYR A 114 -16.82 -17.95 -12.17
C TYR A 114 -15.61 -18.41 -11.35
N LYS A 115 -15.65 -19.63 -10.83
CA LYS A 115 -14.51 -20.28 -10.18
C LYS A 115 -13.70 -21.01 -11.23
N ILE A 116 -12.61 -20.40 -11.66
CA ILE A 116 -11.74 -20.90 -12.72
C ILE A 116 -10.60 -21.66 -12.10
N GLU A 117 -10.34 -22.87 -12.61
CA GLU A 117 -9.18 -23.68 -12.28
C GLU A 117 -8.49 -24.12 -13.57
N VAL A 118 -7.19 -23.85 -13.65
CA VAL A 118 -6.35 -24.16 -14.80
C VAL A 118 -5.22 -25.05 -14.33
N ASN A 119 -5.18 -26.29 -14.81
CA ASN A 119 -4.18 -27.28 -14.44
C ASN A 119 -3.37 -27.74 -15.65
N VAL A 120 -2.05 -27.72 -15.50
CA VAL A 120 -1.09 -28.39 -16.40
C VAL A 120 -0.35 -29.41 -15.56
N LYS A 121 -0.76 -30.69 -15.68
CA LYS A 121 -0.23 -31.78 -14.86
C LYS A 121 -0.36 -31.46 -13.36
N LYS A 122 0.76 -31.28 -12.65
CA LYS A 122 0.77 -30.97 -11.20
C LYS A 122 0.79 -29.47 -10.91
N VAL A 123 1.02 -28.64 -11.93
CA VAL A 123 0.97 -27.18 -11.82
C VAL A 123 -0.49 -26.73 -11.90
N GLY A 124 -0.96 -26.06 -10.86
CA GLY A 124 -2.31 -25.51 -10.81
C GLY A 124 -2.31 -24.00 -10.64
N LEU A 125 -3.31 -23.35 -11.22
CA LEU A 125 -3.70 -21.96 -11.01
C LEU A 125 -5.21 -21.86 -10.77
N LYS A 126 -5.65 -20.89 -9.95
CA LYS A 126 -7.07 -20.64 -9.67
C LYS A 126 -7.39 -19.15 -9.70
N ALA A 127 -8.61 -18.80 -10.06
CA ALA A 127 -9.14 -17.45 -9.90
C ALA A 127 -10.65 -17.49 -9.73
N TRP A 128 -11.20 -16.61 -8.90
CA TRP A 128 -12.64 -16.45 -8.73
C TRP A 128 -13.04 -15.08 -9.27
N VAL A 129 -13.84 -15.06 -10.33
CA VAL A 129 -14.09 -13.87 -11.15
C VAL A 129 -15.56 -13.49 -11.09
N ARG A 130 -15.87 -12.21 -10.90
CA ARG A 130 -17.25 -11.71 -10.99
C ARG A 130 -17.71 -11.63 -12.44
N GLU A 131 -19.01 -11.77 -12.66
CA GLU A 131 -19.64 -11.55 -13.97
C GLU A 131 -19.24 -10.22 -14.61
N ALA A 132 -19.14 -9.16 -13.81
CA ALA A 132 -18.77 -7.82 -14.28
C ALA A 132 -17.33 -7.77 -14.84
N ASP A 133 -16.45 -8.65 -14.37
CA ASP A 133 -15.01 -8.67 -14.70
C ASP A 133 -14.69 -9.74 -15.77
N ARG A 134 -15.70 -10.41 -16.32
CA ARG A 134 -15.55 -11.54 -17.27
C ARG A 134 -14.72 -11.22 -18.52
N SER A 135 -14.65 -9.96 -18.91
CA SER A 135 -13.90 -9.50 -20.09
C SER A 135 -12.47 -9.06 -19.79
N ALA A 136 -12.09 -8.94 -18.52
CA ALA A 136 -10.75 -8.54 -18.11
C ALA A 136 -10.47 -8.97 -16.65
N PHE A 137 -9.79 -10.09 -16.48
CA PHE A 137 -9.32 -10.55 -15.17
C PHE A 137 -7.93 -11.19 -15.29
N THR A 138 -7.30 -11.48 -14.15
CA THR A 138 -5.95 -12.06 -14.08
C THR A 138 -5.97 -13.39 -13.32
N ILE A 139 -5.14 -14.34 -13.76
CA ILE A 139 -4.81 -15.57 -13.03
C ILE A 139 -3.29 -15.61 -12.81
N ASP A 140 -2.88 -15.62 -11.55
CA ASP A 140 -1.49 -15.58 -11.08
C ASP A 140 -1.37 -16.19 -9.67
N SER A 141 -0.21 -16.04 -9.01
CA SER A 141 0.00 -16.56 -7.64
C SER A 141 -0.89 -15.92 -6.59
N ARG A 142 -1.19 -14.61 -6.71
CA ARG A 142 -2.00 -13.88 -5.73
C ARG A 142 -3.48 -14.18 -5.87
N THR A 143 -4.00 -14.22 -7.09
CA THR A 143 -5.39 -14.59 -7.38
C THR A 143 -5.64 -16.07 -7.07
N THR A 144 -4.65 -16.94 -7.31
CA THR A 144 -4.71 -18.34 -6.86
C THR A 144 -4.74 -18.46 -5.34
N ALA A 145 -3.86 -17.74 -4.64
CA ALA A 145 -3.85 -17.70 -3.18
C ALA A 145 -5.18 -17.17 -2.62
N ALA A 146 -5.72 -16.10 -3.20
CA ALA A 146 -7.00 -15.54 -2.81
C ALA A 146 -8.15 -16.52 -3.04
N ALA A 147 -8.15 -17.26 -4.16
CA ALA A 147 -9.14 -18.29 -4.43
C ALA A 147 -9.08 -19.45 -3.41
N LEU A 148 -7.88 -19.93 -3.06
CA LEU A 148 -7.70 -20.96 -2.03
C LEU A 148 -8.18 -20.47 -0.65
N LEU A 149 -7.82 -19.24 -0.27
CA LEU A 149 -8.28 -18.64 0.97
C LEU A 149 -9.79 -18.40 0.99
N ALA A 150 -10.37 -17.98 -0.14
CA ALA A 150 -11.81 -17.77 -0.26
C ALA A 150 -12.58 -19.08 -0.04
N GLN A 151 -12.06 -20.19 -0.59
CA GLN A 151 -12.60 -21.53 -0.40
C GLN A 151 -12.59 -21.95 1.07
N SER A 152 -11.50 -21.65 1.79
CA SER A 152 -11.33 -22.09 3.17
C SER A 152 -11.92 -21.14 4.21
N SER A 153 -11.96 -19.83 3.96
CA SER A 153 -12.41 -18.79 4.91
C SER A 153 -13.90 -18.45 4.79
N GLY A 154 -14.51 -18.64 3.62
CA GLY A 154 -15.87 -18.20 3.33
C GLY A 154 -15.98 -16.72 2.92
N LEU A 155 -14.86 -15.99 2.87
CA LEU A 155 -14.79 -14.63 2.30
C LEU A 155 -14.71 -14.69 0.77
N THR A 156 -15.05 -13.61 0.09
CA THR A 156 -14.87 -13.52 -1.37
C THR A 156 -13.41 -13.27 -1.73
N ALA A 157 -12.95 -13.81 -2.86
CA ALA A 157 -11.57 -13.60 -3.34
C ALA A 157 -11.23 -12.11 -3.51
N ASP A 158 -12.18 -11.30 -3.97
CA ASP A 158 -11.99 -9.85 -4.12
C ASP A 158 -11.83 -9.13 -2.78
N ALA A 159 -12.63 -9.51 -1.77
CA ALA A 159 -12.47 -8.95 -0.43
C ALA A 159 -11.09 -9.32 0.15
N LEU A 160 -10.61 -10.54 -0.12
CA LEU A 160 -9.28 -10.99 0.30
C LEU A 160 -8.16 -10.22 -0.39
N LEU A 161 -8.27 -9.99 -1.70
CA LEU A 161 -7.29 -9.21 -2.46
C LEU A 161 -7.25 -7.75 -2.03
N ALA A 162 -8.41 -7.14 -1.77
CA ALA A 162 -8.50 -5.73 -1.39
C ALA A 162 -8.14 -5.48 0.08
N THR A 163 -8.60 -6.34 0.99
CA THR A 163 -8.57 -6.10 2.45
C THR A 163 -7.48 -6.90 3.15
N PHE A 164 -7.10 -8.06 2.61
CA PHE A 164 -6.13 -8.97 3.24
C PHE A 164 -4.95 -9.32 2.33
N PRO A 165 -4.30 -8.35 1.66
CA PRO A 165 -3.26 -8.62 0.65
C PRO A 165 -2.02 -9.33 1.21
N ALA A 166 -1.77 -9.21 2.52
CA ALA A 166 -0.68 -9.87 3.22
C ALA A 166 -0.95 -11.37 3.48
N ALA A 167 -2.16 -11.73 3.90
CA ALA A 167 -2.57 -13.14 4.06
C ALA A 167 -2.56 -13.85 2.70
N VAL A 168 -3.08 -13.17 1.66
CA VAL A 168 -2.94 -13.61 0.27
C VAL A 168 -1.46 -13.77 -0.12
N GLY A 169 -0.61 -12.81 0.25
CA GLY A 169 0.82 -12.86 -0.03
C GLY A 169 1.57 -14.00 0.65
N LEU A 170 1.19 -14.38 1.87
CA LEU A 170 1.77 -15.54 2.58
C LEU A 170 1.47 -16.84 1.84
N VAL A 171 0.21 -17.07 1.46
CA VAL A 171 -0.18 -18.24 0.67
C VAL A 171 0.46 -18.19 -0.72
N ALA A 172 0.53 -17.03 -1.38
CA ALA A 172 1.16 -16.87 -2.69
C ALA A 172 2.65 -17.25 -2.67
N ARG A 173 3.41 -16.83 -1.64
CA ARG A 173 4.80 -17.24 -1.45
C ARG A 173 4.95 -18.75 -1.25
N GLN A 174 3.97 -19.37 -0.57
CA GLN A 174 3.99 -20.81 -0.36
C GLN A 174 3.68 -21.57 -1.67
N LEU A 175 2.79 -21.04 -2.51
CA LEU A 175 2.57 -21.52 -3.88
C LEU A 175 3.83 -21.38 -4.75
N GLU A 176 4.55 -20.27 -4.64
CA GLU A 176 5.80 -20.05 -5.37
C GLU A 176 6.88 -21.08 -4.99
N LYS A 177 6.98 -21.44 -3.71
CA LYS A 177 7.83 -22.56 -3.27
C LYS A 177 7.31 -23.91 -3.77
N ALA A 178 6.00 -24.11 -3.79
CA ALA A 178 5.37 -25.34 -4.25
C ALA A 178 5.67 -25.61 -5.74
N TRP A 179 5.67 -24.57 -6.59
CA TRP A 179 6.04 -24.70 -8.00
C TRP A 179 7.51 -25.05 -8.24
N MET A 180 8.36 -24.95 -7.22
CA MET A 180 9.76 -25.36 -7.27
C MET A 180 10.01 -26.73 -6.63
N THR A 181 8.98 -27.35 -6.05
CA THR A 181 9.09 -28.63 -5.35
C THR A 181 9.22 -29.80 -6.33
N ASP A 182 9.91 -30.86 -5.91
CA ASP A 182 10.03 -32.08 -6.71
C ASP A 182 8.68 -32.74 -6.95
N SER A 183 8.43 -33.16 -8.19
CA SER A 183 7.15 -33.72 -8.62
C SER A 183 6.73 -34.94 -7.81
N ASP A 184 7.67 -35.74 -7.32
CA ASP A 184 7.39 -36.97 -6.57
C ASP A 184 6.81 -36.68 -5.19
N LEU A 185 7.05 -35.48 -4.65
CA LEU A 185 6.50 -35.02 -3.37
C LEU A 185 5.10 -34.40 -3.52
N VAL A 186 4.62 -34.20 -4.75
CA VAL A 186 3.32 -33.58 -5.02
C VAL A 186 2.27 -34.68 -5.26
N PRO A 187 1.35 -34.94 -4.31
CA PRO A 187 0.44 -36.09 -4.36
C PRO A 187 -0.62 -35.98 -5.47
N GLY A 188 -1.00 -34.75 -5.86
CA GLY A 188 -1.92 -34.47 -6.97
C GLY A 188 -1.47 -33.21 -7.70
N THR A 189 -2.01 -32.07 -7.27
CA THR A 189 -1.55 -30.74 -7.68
C THR A 189 -0.70 -30.11 -6.59
N ILE A 190 0.00 -29.03 -6.93
CA ILE A 190 0.71 -28.20 -5.93
C ILE A 190 -0.18 -27.67 -4.81
N PHE A 191 -1.51 -27.64 -4.99
CA PHE A 191 -2.45 -27.25 -3.93
C PHE A 191 -2.56 -28.28 -2.81
N ASP A 192 -2.27 -29.55 -3.11
CA ASP A 192 -2.41 -30.66 -2.18
C ASP A 192 -1.16 -30.86 -1.29
N LEU A 193 -0.10 -30.09 -1.53
CA LEU A 193 1.10 -30.11 -0.70
C LEU A 193 0.77 -29.69 0.74
N ALA A 194 1.24 -30.46 1.71
CA ALA A 194 1.01 -30.22 3.14
C ALA A 194 1.41 -28.80 3.58
N SER A 195 2.45 -28.24 2.98
CA SER A 195 2.90 -26.87 3.28
C SER A 195 1.95 -25.80 2.75
N VAL A 196 1.32 -26.02 1.59
CA VAL A 196 0.31 -25.11 1.02
C VAL A 196 -1.00 -25.24 1.81
N THR A 197 -1.46 -26.47 2.07
CA THR A 197 -2.72 -26.70 2.80
C THR A 197 -2.64 -26.20 4.24
N ALA A 198 -1.51 -26.37 4.93
CA ALA A 198 -1.31 -25.83 6.27
C ALA A 198 -1.30 -24.30 6.31
N GLU A 199 -0.64 -23.64 5.35
CA GLU A 199 -0.64 -22.17 5.28
C GLU A 199 -2.05 -21.64 4.99
N VAL A 200 -2.76 -22.23 4.00
CA VAL A 200 -4.16 -21.87 3.70
C VAL A 200 -5.06 -22.06 4.90
N ALA A 201 -4.97 -23.20 5.60
CA ALA A 201 -5.76 -23.47 6.80
C ALA A 201 -5.47 -22.46 7.92
N SER A 202 -4.19 -22.19 8.20
CA SER A 202 -3.77 -21.21 9.21
C SER A 202 -4.32 -19.81 8.92
N GLN A 203 -4.19 -19.34 7.68
CA GLN A 203 -4.70 -18.02 7.30
C GLN A 203 -6.23 -17.97 7.24
N ALA A 204 -6.89 -19.05 6.81
CA ALA A 204 -8.35 -19.12 6.80
C ALA A 204 -8.95 -19.14 8.21
N ASP A 205 -8.34 -19.88 9.13
CA ASP A 205 -8.75 -19.90 10.54
C ASP A 205 -8.52 -18.53 11.18
N PHE A 206 -7.43 -17.83 10.82
CA PHE A 206 -7.23 -16.44 11.22
C PHE A 206 -8.39 -15.54 10.73
N LEU A 207 -8.74 -15.60 9.45
CA LEU A 207 -9.79 -14.78 8.85
C LEU A 207 -11.18 -15.06 9.46
N LYS A 208 -11.48 -16.31 9.81
CA LYS A 208 -12.73 -16.69 10.49
C LYS A 208 -12.81 -16.17 11.92
N ASN A 209 -11.69 -16.21 12.65
CA ASN A 209 -11.65 -15.84 14.06
C ASN A 209 -11.44 -14.35 14.30
N ASN A 210 -11.05 -13.59 13.27
CA ASN A 210 -10.83 -12.14 13.34
C ASN A 210 -11.82 -11.41 12.43
N THR A 211 -13.11 -11.51 12.75
CA THR A 211 -14.17 -10.74 12.07
C THR A 211 -14.39 -9.39 12.77
N GLY A 212 -15.08 -8.45 12.12
CA GLY A 212 -15.35 -7.12 12.68
C GLY A 212 -14.21 -6.11 12.48
N PHE A 213 -13.49 -6.20 11.37
CA PHE A 213 -12.65 -5.10 10.93
C PHE A 213 -13.53 -3.95 10.40
N ASP A 214 -13.15 -2.72 10.70
CA ASP A 214 -13.76 -1.52 10.14
C ASP A 214 -13.57 -1.56 8.60
N PRO A 215 -14.66 -1.61 7.81
CA PRO A 215 -14.57 -1.73 6.36
C PRO A 215 -13.93 -0.51 5.68
N ALA A 216 -13.77 0.61 6.39
CA ALA A 216 -13.06 1.79 5.92
C ALA A 216 -11.59 1.84 6.38
N ALA A 217 -11.15 0.92 7.23
CA ALA A 217 -9.78 0.84 7.71
C ALA A 217 -8.91 -0.03 6.79
N MET A 218 -7.64 0.34 6.68
CA MET A 218 -6.64 -0.51 6.04
C MET A 218 -6.20 -1.58 7.03
N VAL A 219 -5.89 -2.79 6.56
CA VAL A 219 -5.41 -3.89 7.42
C VAL A 219 -3.97 -4.23 7.04
N ALA A 220 -3.07 -4.16 8.03
CA ALA A 220 -1.68 -4.56 7.88
C ALA A 220 -1.37 -5.74 8.80
N TYR A 221 -0.64 -6.72 8.26
CA TYR A 221 0.07 -7.70 9.09
C TYR A 221 1.43 -7.11 9.45
N LEU A 222 1.67 -6.87 10.73
CA LEU A 222 2.92 -6.26 11.16
C LEU A 222 4.00 -7.34 11.33
N GLY A 223 4.97 -7.34 10.42
CA GLY A 223 6.21 -8.10 10.49
C GLY A 223 7.27 -7.40 11.35
N LEU A 224 8.49 -7.94 11.35
CA LEU A 224 9.62 -7.32 12.06
C LEU A 224 9.96 -5.94 11.52
N ALA A 225 9.80 -5.68 10.23
CA ALA A 225 9.94 -4.38 9.59
C ALA A 225 8.80 -4.20 8.59
N ASN A 226 8.17 -3.02 8.59
CA ASN A 226 6.98 -2.72 7.80
C ASN A 226 7.15 -1.36 7.15
N ASP A 227 7.01 -1.33 5.83
CA ASP A 227 6.90 -0.14 4.99
C ASP A 227 5.40 0.01 4.64
N LEU A 228 4.72 0.88 5.38
CA LEU A 228 3.28 1.08 5.37
C LEU A 228 2.84 2.03 4.25
N ASP A 229 3.71 2.93 3.77
CA ASP A 229 3.40 3.84 2.67
C ASP A 229 4.08 3.49 1.33
N GLY A 230 4.95 2.50 1.33
CA GLY A 230 5.58 1.92 0.14
C GLY A 230 6.74 2.73 -0.40
N ASP A 231 7.34 3.62 0.39
CA ASP A 231 8.45 4.48 -0.03
C ASP A 231 9.83 3.78 0.01
N GLY A 232 9.87 2.51 0.43
CA GLY A 232 11.08 1.71 0.58
C GLY A 232 11.82 1.91 1.90
N VAL A 233 11.30 2.74 2.80
CA VAL A 233 11.80 2.96 4.16
C VAL A 233 10.93 2.18 5.15
N THR A 234 11.55 1.60 6.17
CA THR A 234 10.77 0.94 7.24
C THR A 234 10.06 1.98 8.09
N ASP A 235 8.73 2.03 8.05
CA ASP A 235 7.89 2.89 8.88
C ASP A 235 7.72 2.37 10.32
N LEU A 236 7.56 1.05 10.46
CA LEU A 236 7.26 0.40 11.73
C LEU A 236 8.04 -0.90 11.90
N GLN A 237 8.76 -1.02 13.02
CA GLN A 237 9.48 -2.22 13.41
C GLN A 237 8.87 -2.84 14.67
N ILE A 238 8.75 -4.16 14.72
CA ILE A 238 8.37 -4.91 15.92
C ILE A 238 9.59 -5.66 16.44
N THR A 239 9.86 -5.53 17.75
CA THR A 239 10.86 -6.36 18.44
C THR A 239 10.28 -6.97 19.71
N THR A 240 10.68 -8.19 19.99
CA THR A 240 10.43 -8.88 21.26
C THR A 240 11.50 -8.49 22.29
N ASN A 241 11.12 -8.27 23.54
CA ASN A 241 12.10 -8.19 24.63
C ASN A 241 12.55 -9.60 25.08
N ASP A 242 13.68 -9.67 25.78
CA ASP A 242 14.33 -10.92 26.25
C ASP A 242 13.40 -11.83 27.08
N ASN A 243 12.30 -11.26 27.60
CA ASN A 243 11.36 -11.93 28.49
C ASN A 243 10.01 -12.26 27.84
N LEU A 244 9.84 -12.07 26.52
CA LEU A 244 8.62 -12.36 25.73
C LEU A 244 7.31 -11.69 26.24
N THR A 245 7.43 -10.75 27.18
CA THR A 245 6.30 -10.18 27.94
C THR A 245 5.94 -8.76 27.50
N ALA A 246 6.79 -8.14 26.66
CA ALA A 246 6.47 -6.87 26.03
C ALA A 246 6.86 -6.86 24.54
N ILE A 247 5.94 -6.36 23.72
CA ILE A 247 6.18 -6.09 22.30
C ILE A 247 6.61 -4.63 22.20
N ARG A 248 7.83 -4.37 21.74
CA ARG A 248 8.29 -3.00 21.51
C ARG A 248 8.10 -2.65 20.04
N PHE A 249 7.42 -1.55 19.80
CA PHE A 249 7.34 -0.91 18.50
C PHE A 249 8.49 0.08 18.39
N TYR A 250 9.29 0.00 17.33
CA TYR A 250 10.13 1.13 16.93
C TYR A 250 9.44 1.74 15.71
N THR A 251 8.85 2.92 15.85
CA THR A 251 8.40 3.67 14.66
C THR A 251 9.55 4.52 14.17
N ALA A 252 9.91 4.40 12.90
CA ALA A 252 11.02 5.18 12.32
C ALA A 252 10.69 6.67 12.11
N LEU A 253 9.55 7.14 12.63
CA LEU A 253 9.08 8.51 12.40
C LEU A 253 8.66 9.31 13.63
N SER A 254 8.71 8.77 14.86
CA SER A 254 8.36 9.53 16.07
C SER A 254 8.94 8.93 17.36
N ALA A 255 9.42 9.77 18.28
CA ALA A 255 9.74 9.40 19.66
C ALA A 255 8.53 9.48 20.61
N SER A 256 7.35 9.82 20.10
CA SER A 256 6.13 10.06 20.87
C SER A 256 4.96 9.25 20.32
N THR A 257 4.34 8.46 21.19
CA THR A 257 3.20 7.60 20.87
C THR A 257 2.09 7.78 21.89
N SER A 258 0.85 7.92 21.46
CA SER A 258 -0.30 7.79 22.36
C SER A 258 -0.75 6.32 22.42
N LEU A 259 -1.18 5.88 23.60
CA LEU A 259 -1.67 4.52 23.81
C LEU A 259 -3.06 4.59 24.44
N LYS A 260 -4.07 4.05 23.75
CA LYS A 260 -5.44 3.92 24.26
C LYS A 260 -5.83 2.45 24.31
N SER A 261 -6.03 1.91 25.51
CA SER A 261 -6.35 0.49 25.74
C SER A 261 -7.85 0.25 25.95
N GLY A 262 -8.30 -0.99 25.72
CA GLY A 262 -9.66 -1.41 26.03
C GLY A 262 -10.68 -0.98 24.97
N LEU A 263 -10.24 -0.92 23.71
CA LEU A 263 -11.09 -0.56 22.56
C LEU A 263 -11.45 -1.84 21.80
N ALA A 264 -12.63 -1.90 21.19
CA ALA A 264 -13.00 -3.03 20.34
C ALA A 264 -12.76 -2.76 18.83
N SER A 265 -12.56 -1.49 18.45
CA SER A 265 -12.33 -1.07 17.05
C SER A 265 -11.47 0.19 16.97
N ILE A 266 -10.79 0.38 15.83
CA ILE A 266 -10.10 1.64 15.48
C ILE A 266 -11.02 2.88 15.50
N SER A 267 -12.32 2.70 15.29
CA SER A 267 -13.30 3.79 15.26
C SER A 267 -13.55 4.42 16.64
N GLU A 268 -13.33 3.67 17.73
CA GLU A 268 -13.47 4.16 19.11
C GLU A 268 -12.36 5.12 19.54
N TYR A 269 -11.24 5.14 18.80
CA TYR A 269 -10.24 6.18 18.91
C TYR A 269 -10.44 7.19 17.78
N THR A 270 -11.24 8.24 18.02
CA THR A 270 -11.57 9.23 16.99
C THR A 270 -10.34 10.07 16.59
N GLY A 271 -10.36 10.62 15.38
CA GLY A 271 -9.31 11.54 14.91
C GLY A 271 -9.14 12.74 15.83
N ASP A 272 -10.23 13.36 16.26
CA ASP A 272 -10.20 14.50 17.18
C ASP A 272 -9.56 14.13 18.53
N GLN A 273 -9.83 12.92 19.03
CA GLN A 273 -9.26 12.48 20.30
C GLN A 273 -7.77 12.16 20.19
N LEU A 274 -7.34 11.58 19.06
CA LEU A 274 -5.92 11.42 18.73
C LEU A 274 -5.20 12.77 18.70
N LEU A 275 -5.74 13.74 17.98
CA LEU A 275 -5.16 15.07 17.89
C LEU A 275 -5.12 15.77 19.25
N ALA A 276 -6.16 15.60 20.08
CA ALA A 276 -6.19 16.13 21.44
C ALA A 276 -5.14 15.48 22.35
N ASP A 277 -4.90 14.17 22.24
CA ASP A 277 -3.88 13.48 23.03
C ASP A 277 -2.47 14.02 22.74
N PHE A 278 -2.16 14.25 21.45
CA PHE A 278 -0.89 14.85 21.05
C PHE A 278 -0.78 16.32 21.46
N ALA A 279 -1.86 17.11 21.33
CA ALA A 279 -1.88 18.50 21.76
C ALA A 279 -1.72 18.67 23.29
N ALA A 280 -2.27 17.73 24.06
CA ALA A 280 -2.19 17.74 25.53
C ALA A 280 -0.90 17.12 26.07
N GLY A 281 -0.03 16.57 25.22
CA GLY A 281 1.18 15.87 25.65
C GLY A 281 0.89 14.54 26.35
N ASN A 282 -0.28 13.94 26.13
CA ASN A 282 -0.66 12.59 26.63
C ASN A 282 0.01 11.49 25.79
N VAL A 283 1.28 11.70 25.46
CA VAL A 283 2.10 10.84 24.62
C VAL A 283 3.22 10.27 25.48
N SER A 284 3.43 8.97 25.37
CA SER A 284 4.53 8.28 26.02
C SER A 284 5.75 8.28 25.11
N GLN A 285 6.94 8.41 25.71
CA GLN A 285 8.20 8.03 25.06
C GLN A 285 8.43 6.51 25.11
N GLU A 286 7.64 5.81 25.94
CA GLU A 286 7.70 4.36 26.04
C GLU A 286 6.91 3.72 24.90
N SER A 287 7.63 3.06 24.00
CA SER A 287 7.09 2.45 22.79
C SER A 287 6.76 0.95 22.97
N TYR A 288 6.46 0.52 24.20
CA TYR A 288 6.18 -0.88 24.50
C TYR A 288 4.71 -1.14 24.82
N PHE A 289 4.27 -2.31 24.38
CA PHE A 289 3.00 -2.90 24.73
C PHE A 289 3.23 -4.03 25.73
N ASN A 290 2.53 -3.98 26.86
CA ASN A 290 2.46 -5.13 27.75
C ASN A 290 1.64 -6.22 27.06
N ALA A 291 2.27 -7.38 26.80
CA ALA A 291 1.64 -8.48 26.08
C ALA A 291 0.31 -8.90 26.71
N THR A 292 0.12 -8.74 28.02
CA THR A 292 -1.13 -9.11 28.72
C THR A 292 -2.34 -8.25 28.37
N LYS A 293 -2.15 -7.04 27.85
CA LYS A 293 -3.25 -6.23 27.36
C LYS A 293 -3.75 -6.88 26.05
N LYS A 294 -5.05 -6.82 25.78
CA LYS A 294 -5.62 -7.16 24.47
C LYS A 294 -6.29 -5.90 23.94
N ASP A 295 -6.33 -5.77 22.61
CA ASP A 295 -7.12 -4.78 21.88
C ASP A 295 -6.89 -3.32 22.32
N PHE A 296 -5.92 -2.69 21.67
CA PHE A 296 -5.50 -1.31 21.96
C PHE A 296 -5.27 -0.53 20.68
N ALA A 297 -5.50 0.78 20.74
CA ALA A 297 -5.10 1.69 19.69
C ALA A 297 -3.81 2.42 20.05
N LEU A 298 -2.94 2.54 19.06
CA LEU A 298 -1.76 3.39 19.05
C LEU A 298 -2.04 4.61 18.17
N GLY A 299 -1.69 5.78 18.66
CA GLY A 299 -1.54 6.97 17.85
C GLY A 299 -0.08 7.27 17.64
N CYS A 300 0.31 7.40 16.38
CA CYS A 300 1.67 7.72 15.99
C CYS A 300 1.68 9.02 15.21
N PHE A 301 2.66 9.86 15.47
CA PHE A 301 3.01 10.92 14.53
C PHE A 301 3.61 10.26 13.29
N PHE A 302 3.06 10.55 12.11
CA PHE A 302 3.47 9.89 10.86
C PHE A 302 4.34 10.80 10.02
N LYS A 303 3.83 11.96 9.62
CA LYS A 303 4.54 12.86 8.71
C LYS A 303 4.17 14.31 8.94
N ARG A 304 5.16 15.20 8.93
CA ARG A 304 4.92 16.65 8.87
C ARG A 304 4.62 17.06 7.45
N SER A 305 3.73 18.04 7.29
CA SER A 305 3.58 18.67 5.99
C SER A 305 3.01 20.06 6.10
N ALA A 306 3.33 20.90 5.10
CA ALA A 306 2.72 22.21 4.95
C ALA A 306 1.19 22.17 4.71
N ALA A 307 0.65 21.02 4.29
CA ALA A 307 -0.78 20.82 4.03
C ALA A 307 -1.56 20.25 5.23
N GLY A 308 -0.87 19.96 6.34
CA GLY A 308 -1.43 19.26 7.50
C GLY A 308 -0.45 18.20 8.00
N ASP A 309 -0.17 18.19 9.30
CA ASP A 309 0.57 17.08 9.88
C ASP A 309 -0.31 15.81 9.81
N LYS A 310 0.29 14.70 9.42
CA LYS A 310 -0.36 13.40 9.36
C LYS A 310 0.03 12.58 10.57
N TYR A 311 -0.98 11.97 11.15
CA TYR A 311 -0.89 11.00 12.22
C TYR A 311 -1.36 9.66 11.68
N LEU A 312 -0.70 8.60 12.11
CA LEU A 312 -1.10 7.23 11.87
C LEU A 312 -1.82 6.74 13.11
N LYS A 313 -3.09 6.42 12.96
CA LYS A 313 -3.85 5.70 13.98
C LYS A 313 -3.78 4.22 13.65
N LEU A 314 -3.28 3.42 14.57
CA LEU A 314 -3.28 1.96 14.47
C LEU A 314 -4.19 1.36 15.55
N PHE A 315 -4.99 0.37 15.23
CA PHE A 315 -5.64 -0.48 16.21
C PHE A 315 -5.04 -1.86 16.14
N VAL A 316 -4.32 -2.22 17.19
CA VAL A 316 -3.56 -3.44 17.30
C VAL A 316 -4.40 -4.51 17.99
N LYS A 317 -4.71 -5.57 17.23
CA LYS A 317 -5.23 -6.83 17.77
C LYS A 317 -4.06 -7.79 17.98
N ARG A 318 -3.85 -8.21 19.23
CA ARG A 318 -2.82 -9.22 19.59
C ARG A 318 -3.20 -10.57 18.98
N ILE A 319 -2.28 -11.21 18.25
CA ILE A 319 -2.49 -12.56 17.71
C ILE A 319 -1.80 -13.59 18.59
N ASP A 320 -2.60 -14.40 19.28
CA ASP A 320 -2.17 -15.59 20.00
C ASP A 320 -2.69 -16.83 19.27
N LEU A 321 -1.82 -17.78 18.91
CA LEU A 321 -2.25 -19.07 18.31
C LEU A 321 -2.83 -20.02 19.37
N VAL A 322 -2.33 -19.87 20.59
CA VAL A 322 -2.81 -20.49 21.84
C VAL A 322 -2.50 -19.49 22.96
N SER A 323 -3.21 -19.53 24.09
CA SER A 323 -2.97 -18.62 25.22
C SER A 323 -1.49 -18.56 25.61
N GLY A 324 -0.80 -17.47 25.25
CA GLY A 324 0.61 -17.24 25.60
C GLY A 324 1.59 -17.25 24.44
N ASP A 325 1.27 -17.88 23.29
CA ASP A 325 2.20 -18.01 22.17
C ASP A 325 1.95 -16.94 21.09
N PHE A 326 2.78 -15.89 21.16
CA PHE A 326 2.77 -14.76 20.23
C PHE A 326 3.23 -15.17 18.83
N ARG A 327 2.44 -14.84 17.80
CA ARG A 327 2.79 -15.13 16.39
C ARG A 327 2.75 -13.92 15.46
N GLY A 328 2.18 -12.80 15.89
CA GLY A 328 2.17 -11.58 15.11
C GLY A 328 1.18 -10.54 15.65
N VAL A 329 1.06 -9.44 14.90
CA VAL A 329 0.10 -8.38 15.17
C VAL A 329 -0.64 -8.08 13.87
N VAL A 330 -1.97 -7.99 13.94
CA VAL A 330 -2.77 -7.34 12.90
C VAL A 330 -3.15 -5.96 13.39
N ALA A 331 -2.84 -4.97 12.58
CA ALA A 331 -3.23 -3.59 12.82
C ALA A 331 -4.27 -3.18 11.79
N GLU A 332 -5.42 -2.69 12.26
CA GLU A 332 -6.19 -1.74 11.45
C GLU A 332 -5.43 -0.42 11.48
N TYR A 333 -5.41 0.33 10.39
CA TYR A 333 -4.84 1.67 10.43
C TYR A 333 -5.57 2.67 9.55
N GLN A 334 -5.48 3.93 9.97
CA GLN A 334 -6.08 5.09 9.31
C GLN A 334 -5.13 6.28 9.45
N TYR A 335 -5.01 7.09 8.39
CA TYR A 335 -4.32 8.37 8.47
C TYR A 335 -5.28 9.47 8.94
N VAL A 336 -4.82 10.29 9.87
CA VAL A 336 -5.54 11.44 10.41
C VAL A 336 -4.73 12.70 10.12
N THR A 337 -5.33 13.65 9.41
CA THR A 337 -4.68 14.93 9.09
C THR A 337 -5.08 15.98 10.12
N ALA A 338 -4.10 16.66 10.73
CA ALA A 338 -4.33 17.81 11.58
C ALA A 338 -4.53 19.09 10.75
N THR A 339 -5.38 19.97 11.24
CA THR A 339 -5.58 21.33 10.69
C THR A 339 -4.46 22.29 11.07
N ALA A 340 -3.82 22.08 12.22
CA ALA A 340 -2.62 22.80 12.62
C ALA A 340 -1.38 22.07 12.11
N THR A 341 -0.43 22.81 11.51
CA THR A 341 0.85 22.27 11.06
C THR A 341 1.96 22.74 11.99
N ALA A 342 2.85 21.81 12.36
CA ALA A 342 4.11 22.19 12.95
C ALA A 342 5.05 22.85 11.93
N VAL A 343 4.77 22.71 10.63
CA VAL A 343 5.56 23.32 9.56
C VAL A 343 4.89 24.59 9.05
N ALA A 344 5.57 25.71 9.21
CA ALA A 344 5.17 26.96 8.57
C ALA A 344 5.95 27.16 7.27
N THR A 345 5.27 27.59 6.23
CA THR A 345 5.88 27.95 4.94
C THR A 345 5.57 29.39 4.59
N GLY A 346 6.43 30.00 3.79
CA GLY A 346 6.21 31.37 3.33
C GLY A 346 7.41 31.92 2.60
N THR A 347 7.38 33.24 2.42
CA THR A 347 8.49 34.02 1.85
C THR A 347 8.92 35.05 2.89
N LYS A 348 10.24 35.27 3.02
CA LYS A 348 10.82 36.29 3.91
C LYS A 348 11.89 37.09 3.19
N THR A 349 11.86 38.40 3.34
CA THR A 349 12.89 39.31 2.82
C THR A 349 13.75 39.81 3.97
N PHE A 350 15.05 39.59 3.87
CA PHE A 350 16.05 40.09 4.82
C PHE A 350 16.70 41.35 4.27
N LEU A 351 16.80 42.38 5.11
CA LEU A 351 17.37 43.68 4.78
C LEU A 351 18.80 43.79 5.32
N ALA A 352 19.70 44.35 4.51
CA ALA A 352 21.07 44.63 4.93
C ALA A 352 21.07 45.71 6.02
N SER A 353 21.90 45.53 7.05
CA SER A 353 22.03 46.50 8.14
C SER A 353 22.42 47.89 7.60
N GLY A 354 21.69 48.92 8.02
CA GLY A 354 21.91 50.31 7.59
C GLY A 354 21.33 50.66 6.20
N ALA A 355 20.70 49.73 5.49
CA ALA A 355 20.00 50.04 4.25
C ALA A 355 18.69 50.80 4.51
N ALA A 356 18.20 51.49 3.48
CA ALA A 356 16.87 52.12 3.52
C ALA A 356 15.78 51.06 3.76
N SER A 357 14.75 51.43 4.54
CA SER A 357 13.65 50.53 4.87
C SER A 357 12.95 50.02 3.61
N VAL A 358 12.75 48.71 3.54
CA VAL A 358 11.95 48.03 2.51
C VAL A 358 10.73 47.43 3.19
N GLU A 359 9.54 47.64 2.63
CA GLU A 359 8.29 47.13 3.19
C GLU A 359 8.33 45.61 3.35
N GLY A 360 7.94 45.11 4.52
CA GLY A 360 7.95 43.68 4.84
C GLY A 360 9.34 43.05 5.04
N ALA A 361 10.43 43.81 4.89
CA ALA A 361 11.77 43.31 5.12
C ALA A 361 12.17 43.35 6.60
N VAL A 362 12.91 42.34 7.05
CA VAL A 362 13.32 42.17 8.44
C VAL A 362 14.84 42.20 8.57
N LEU A 363 15.33 42.58 9.75
CA LEU A 363 16.78 42.56 10.03
C LEU A 363 17.25 41.18 10.50
N GLY A 364 16.43 40.46 11.27
CA GLY A 364 16.67 39.08 11.66
C GLY A 364 15.38 38.29 11.85
N SER A 365 15.43 36.97 11.66
CA SER A 365 14.28 36.07 11.83
C SER A 365 14.73 34.62 12.06
N ASP A 366 13.98 33.87 12.85
CA ASP A 366 14.03 32.40 12.88
C ASP A 366 12.84 31.76 12.13
N PHE A 367 12.10 32.59 11.37
CA PHE A 367 10.86 32.29 10.65
C PHE A 367 9.63 32.00 11.53
N LEU A 368 9.80 31.96 12.85
CA LEU A 368 8.72 31.91 13.82
C LEU A 368 8.48 33.28 14.45
N THR A 369 9.56 34.02 14.67
CA THR A 369 9.59 35.36 15.24
C THR A 369 10.55 36.24 14.45
N ASP A 370 10.10 37.45 14.10
CA ASP A 370 10.94 38.46 13.48
C ASP A 370 11.53 39.39 14.55
N GLY A 371 12.75 39.88 14.32
CA GLY A 371 13.44 40.70 15.30
C GLY A 371 14.73 41.34 14.82
N ALA A 372 15.57 41.71 15.78
CA ALA A 372 16.90 42.24 15.53
C ALA A 372 17.89 41.10 15.22
N PRO A 373 18.99 41.38 14.51
CA PRO A 373 20.04 40.39 14.28
C PRO A 373 20.63 39.89 15.61
N GLY A 374 20.76 38.57 15.74
CA GLY A 374 21.23 37.90 16.96
C GLY A 374 21.84 36.52 16.69
N THR A 375 22.40 35.89 17.73
CA THR A 375 22.99 34.54 17.65
C THR A 375 21.95 33.42 17.42
N GLY A 376 20.67 33.71 17.67
CA GLY A 376 19.55 32.79 17.47
C GLY A 376 18.74 33.04 16.19
N THR A 377 19.11 34.02 15.37
CA THR A 377 18.32 34.44 14.20
C THR A 377 19.17 34.44 12.95
N LEU A 378 18.56 34.14 11.82
CA LEU A 378 19.18 34.34 10.51
C LEU A 378 19.11 35.84 10.16
N SER A 379 20.19 36.41 9.61
CA SER A 379 20.25 37.81 9.21
C SER A 379 21.16 37.99 8.00
N LEU A 380 20.97 39.08 7.23
CA LEU A 380 21.82 39.38 6.09
C LEU A 380 23.16 39.96 6.57
N ALA A 381 24.22 39.15 6.51
CA ALA A 381 25.57 39.57 6.92
C ALA A 381 26.21 40.49 5.86
N SER A 382 26.20 40.06 4.61
CA SER A 382 26.51 40.89 3.43
C SER A 382 25.97 40.19 2.18
N LEU A 383 25.89 40.90 1.05
CA LEU A 383 25.49 40.27 -0.22
C LEU A 383 26.46 39.17 -0.68
N THR A 384 27.74 39.27 -0.32
CA THR A 384 28.77 38.29 -0.69
C THR A 384 28.76 37.05 0.22
N THR A 385 28.39 37.22 1.49
CA THR A 385 28.37 36.14 2.48
C THR A 385 27.01 35.47 2.60
N GLY A 386 25.94 36.19 2.23
CA GLY A 386 24.56 35.76 2.30
C GLY A 386 23.96 35.89 3.70
N LEU A 387 23.00 35.01 3.98
CA LEU A 387 22.34 34.94 5.28
C LEU A 387 23.15 34.09 6.27
N GLY A 388 23.15 34.49 7.54
CA GLY A 388 23.86 33.79 8.61
C GLY A 388 23.68 34.44 9.98
N SER A 389 24.44 33.97 10.97
CA SER A 389 24.56 34.63 12.28
C SER A 389 25.47 35.86 12.16
N THR A 390 25.00 37.02 12.63
CA THR A 390 25.75 38.29 12.60
C THR A 390 26.43 38.66 13.93
N LEU A 391 26.04 38.02 15.05
CA LEU A 391 26.55 38.33 16.40
C LEU A 391 27.46 37.23 17.00
N GLY A 392 27.88 36.23 16.21
CA GLY A 392 28.80 35.18 16.67
C GLY A 392 29.04 34.08 15.64
N THR A 393 29.97 33.17 15.92
CA THR A 393 30.36 32.02 15.07
C THR A 393 29.32 30.91 15.02
N ALA A 394 28.05 31.17 15.36
CA ALA A 394 27.03 30.12 15.41
C ALA A 394 26.91 29.43 14.04
N HIS A 395 27.28 28.16 13.97
CA HIS A 395 27.24 27.34 12.76
C HIS A 395 25.79 26.95 12.48
N MET A 396 25.07 27.79 11.73
CA MET A 396 23.62 27.67 11.55
C MET A 396 23.23 27.17 10.16
N VAL A 397 24.09 27.30 9.15
CA VAL A 397 23.71 27.12 7.74
C VAL A 397 24.46 25.99 7.08
N ARG A 398 23.77 25.10 6.39
CA ARG A 398 24.34 24.02 5.57
C ARG A 398 23.81 24.11 4.14
N ALA A 399 24.70 24.01 3.15
CA ALA A 399 24.33 24.08 1.74
C ALA A 399 23.98 22.70 1.18
N TYR A 400 23.15 22.67 0.14
CA TYR A 400 22.91 21.50 -0.68
C TYR A 400 23.47 21.69 -2.09
N ASP A 401 24.20 20.68 -2.57
CA ASP A 401 24.63 20.63 -3.97
C ASP A 401 23.47 20.16 -4.87
N GLY A 402 23.50 20.56 -6.15
CA GLY A 402 22.53 20.14 -7.17
C GLY A 402 21.18 20.87 -7.17
N ALA A 403 21.05 21.99 -6.45
CA ALA A 403 19.84 22.84 -6.39
C ALA A 403 18.53 22.05 -6.18
N PRO A 404 18.41 21.24 -5.10
CA PRO A 404 17.22 20.45 -4.86
C PRO A 404 15.99 21.35 -4.73
N ASP A 405 14.83 20.90 -5.20
CA ASP A 405 13.62 21.69 -5.05
C ASP A 405 13.16 21.71 -3.59
N LEU A 406 12.87 22.91 -3.06
CA LEU A 406 12.34 23.08 -1.70
C LEU A 406 11.02 22.33 -1.53
N THR A 407 10.24 22.18 -2.61
CA THR A 407 8.95 21.48 -2.57
C THR A 407 9.11 19.98 -2.30
N THR A 408 10.16 19.34 -2.80
CA THR A 408 10.40 17.88 -2.71
C THR A 408 11.29 17.48 -1.53
N LYS A 409 12.00 18.41 -0.91
CA LYS A 409 12.74 18.19 0.34
C LYS A 409 11.79 18.09 1.55
N ASN A 410 11.88 16.96 2.26
CA ASN A 410 11.06 16.64 3.44
C ASN A 410 11.89 16.58 4.74
N PHE A 411 13.19 16.87 4.70
CA PHE A 411 14.04 16.95 5.89
C PHE A 411 15.25 17.86 5.67
N ALA A 412 15.74 18.45 6.76
CA ALA A 412 17.04 19.10 6.88
C ALA A 412 18.02 18.11 7.52
N ASP A 413 19.30 18.18 7.14
CA ASP A 413 20.31 17.33 7.76
C ASP A 413 20.47 17.71 9.24
N PRO A 414 20.51 16.73 10.16
CA PRO A 414 20.58 17.00 11.58
C PRO A 414 21.88 17.74 11.93
N TYR A 415 21.77 18.74 12.79
CA TYR A 415 22.92 19.45 13.34
C TYR A 415 23.61 18.60 14.39
N GLN A 416 24.92 18.47 14.28
CA GLN A 416 25.78 17.91 15.31
C GLN A 416 26.81 18.96 15.75
N VAL A 417 27.10 19.01 17.04
CA VAL A 417 28.12 19.92 17.57
C VAL A 417 29.47 19.56 16.93
N GLY A 418 30.08 20.53 16.24
CA GLY A 418 31.33 20.32 15.51
C GLY A 418 31.17 19.80 14.07
N ASP A 419 29.95 19.72 13.54
CA ASP A 419 29.72 19.40 12.11
C ASP A 419 30.33 20.51 11.22
N ALA A 420 31.33 20.12 10.42
CA ALA A 420 32.02 21.02 9.50
C ALA A 420 31.15 21.47 8.31
N LEU A 421 30.03 20.80 8.05
CA LEU A 421 29.09 21.14 6.98
C LEU A 421 28.11 22.23 7.37
N TYR A 422 27.88 22.43 8.67
CA TYR A 422 27.20 23.62 9.16
C TYR A 422 28.23 24.74 9.32
N ALA A 423 27.94 25.90 8.72
CA ALA A 423 28.78 27.08 8.70
C ALA A 423 28.02 28.30 9.26
N PRO A 424 28.72 29.38 9.64
CA PRO A 424 28.08 30.57 10.18
C PRO A 424 27.16 31.32 9.21
N HIS A 425 27.39 31.16 7.90
CA HIS A 425 26.64 31.82 6.84
C HIS A 425 26.64 31.01 5.54
N MET A 426 25.75 31.35 4.61
CA MET A 426 25.54 30.66 3.34
C MET A 426 26.81 30.50 2.50
N ALA A 427 27.66 31.52 2.40
CA ALA A 427 28.89 31.41 1.63
C ALA A 427 29.89 30.38 2.19
N GLY A 428 30.02 30.31 3.52
CA GLY A 428 30.86 29.30 4.17
C GLY A 428 30.28 27.90 3.98
N ALA A 429 28.95 27.78 4.03
CA ALA A 429 28.25 26.52 3.81
C ALA A 429 28.46 26.00 2.37
N ARG A 430 28.45 26.90 1.38
CA ARG A 430 28.78 26.54 -0.02
C ARG A 430 30.22 26.08 -0.17
N VAL A 431 31.18 26.78 0.45
CA VAL A 431 32.60 26.37 0.43
C VAL A 431 32.79 25.00 1.09
N ALA A 432 32.10 24.72 2.19
CA ALA A 432 32.14 23.41 2.87
C ALA A 432 31.66 22.26 1.96
N MET A 433 30.79 22.56 1.00
CA MET A 433 30.31 21.63 -0.03
C MET A 433 31.17 21.61 -1.31
N GLY A 434 32.30 22.32 -1.33
CA GLY A 434 33.15 22.43 -2.52
C GLY A 434 32.57 23.30 -3.65
N MET A 435 31.54 24.10 -3.35
CA MET A 435 30.89 25.01 -4.30
C MET A 435 31.57 26.39 -4.30
N THR A 436 31.22 27.23 -5.28
CA THR A 436 31.62 28.65 -5.28
C THR A 436 31.07 29.36 -4.04
N ALA A 437 31.83 30.28 -3.46
CA ALA A 437 31.46 30.89 -2.19
C ALA A 437 30.21 31.79 -2.27
N ALA A 438 29.97 32.49 -3.38
CA ALA A 438 28.85 33.42 -3.45
C ALA A 438 27.49 32.67 -3.52
N PRO A 439 26.51 33.01 -2.67
CA PRO A 439 25.16 32.47 -2.77
C PRO A 439 24.46 32.97 -4.05
N GLN A 440 23.60 32.14 -4.61
CA GLN A 440 22.94 32.35 -5.91
C GLN A 440 21.44 32.13 -5.79
N VAL A 441 20.67 32.79 -6.66
CA VAL A 441 19.23 32.53 -6.79
C VAL A 441 19.03 31.06 -7.19
N GLY A 442 18.13 30.38 -6.49
CA GLY A 442 17.85 28.95 -6.66
C GLY A 442 18.54 28.05 -5.63
N ASP A 443 19.57 28.53 -4.93
CA ASP A 443 20.24 27.75 -3.89
C ASP A 443 19.28 27.34 -2.76
N VAL A 444 19.49 26.13 -2.23
CA VAL A 444 18.77 25.64 -1.05
C VAL A 444 19.73 25.35 0.09
N PHE A 445 19.32 25.74 1.29
CA PHE A 445 20.08 25.57 2.51
C PHE A 445 19.20 24.95 3.60
N ALA A 446 19.83 24.12 4.45
CA ALA A 446 19.31 23.80 5.77
C ALA A 446 19.80 24.85 6.78
N VAL A 447 18.92 25.22 7.71
CA VAL A 447 19.23 26.14 8.80
C VAL A 447 18.85 25.47 10.12
N TYR A 448 19.76 25.47 11.09
CA TYR A 448 19.51 25.09 12.47
C TYR A 448 19.65 26.33 13.34
N PHE A 449 18.68 26.56 14.23
CA PHE A 449 18.65 27.70 15.15
C PHE A 449 19.08 27.24 16.55
N PRO A 450 20.36 27.44 16.97
CA PRO A 450 20.88 26.79 18.18
C PRO A 450 20.22 27.25 19.48
N VAL A 451 19.66 28.45 19.50
CA VAL A 451 18.98 29.03 20.68
C VAL A 451 17.61 28.38 20.89
N THR A 452 16.86 28.13 19.83
CA THR A 452 15.48 27.62 19.90
C THR A 452 15.39 26.13 19.57
N GLY A 453 16.41 25.55 18.96
CA GLY A 453 16.48 24.15 18.55
C GLY A 453 15.68 23.83 17.28
N HIS A 454 15.15 24.82 16.57
CA HIS A 454 14.34 24.60 15.38
C HIS A 454 15.18 24.41 14.11
N TYR A 455 14.60 23.71 13.14
CA TYR A 455 15.15 23.56 11.80
C TYR A 455 14.31 24.31 10.76
N ALA A 456 14.97 24.83 9.74
CA ALA A 456 14.34 25.36 8.54
C ALA A 456 15.06 24.89 7.28
N LEU A 457 14.31 24.85 6.18
CA LEU A 457 14.84 24.81 4.82
C LEU A 457 14.53 26.13 4.15
N VAL A 458 15.51 26.69 3.44
CA VAL A 458 15.36 27.98 2.75
C VAL A 458 15.85 27.86 1.32
N LYS A 459 15.13 28.50 0.38
CA LYS A 459 15.53 28.64 -1.02
C LYS A 459 15.68 30.11 -1.36
N ILE A 460 16.82 30.51 -1.92
CA ILE A 460 17.01 31.89 -2.36
C ILE A 460 16.14 32.15 -3.59
N LYS A 461 15.19 33.07 -3.44
CA LYS A 461 14.27 33.49 -4.50
C LYS A 461 14.81 34.71 -5.26
N GLU A 462 15.43 35.64 -4.55
CA GLU A 462 15.92 36.90 -5.12
C GLU A 462 17.07 37.45 -4.28
N ILE A 463 18.05 38.05 -4.95
CA ILE A 463 19.14 38.82 -4.33
C ILE A 463 19.16 40.19 -5.02
N THR A 464 19.04 41.27 -4.25
CA THR A 464 19.15 42.65 -4.73
C THR A 464 20.40 43.32 -4.16
N ALA A 465 20.58 44.62 -4.43
CA ALA A 465 21.67 45.41 -3.86
C ALA A 465 21.57 45.62 -2.33
N THR A 466 20.42 45.36 -1.71
CA THR A 466 20.22 45.59 -0.27
C THR A 466 19.43 44.50 0.44
N THR A 467 18.90 43.52 -0.29
CA THR A 467 18.03 42.47 0.27
C THR A 467 18.33 41.09 -0.27
N ILE A 468 17.98 40.07 0.53
CA ILE A 468 17.84 38.69 0.07
C ILE A 468 16.44 38.22 0.43
N THR A 469 15.69 37.73 -0.56
CA THR A 469 14.37 37.12 -0.37
C THR A 469 14.50 35.61 -0.47
N VAL A 470 13.93 34.89 0.49
CA VAL A 470 13.92 33.43 0.53
C VAL A 470 12.49 32.89 0.65
N ASP A 471 12.23 31.77 -0.01
CA ASP A 471 11.11 30.90 0.35
C ASP A 471 11.59 29.96 1.46
N TYR A 472 10.74 29.66 2.44
CA TYR A 472 11.11 28.86 3.60
C TYR A 472 10.09 27.79 3.96
N LYS A 473 10.58 26.73 4.61
CA LYS A 473 9.84 25.79 5.46
C LYS A 473 10.50 25.82 6.84
N VAL A 474 9.79 26.09 7.92
CA VAL A 474 10.32 26.06 9.29
C VAL A 474 9.49 25.14 10.16
N ASN A 475 10.17 24.36 11.00
CA ASN A 475 9.55 23.46 11.93
C ASN A 475 9.44 24.12 13.33
N ARG A 476 8.20 24.28 13.80
CA ARG A 476 7.81 24.87 15.10
C ARG A 476 8.12 23.99 16.32
N VAL A 477 8.59 22.75 16.13
CA VAL A 477 8.95 21.85 17.23
C VAL A 477 10.46 21.78 17.37
N PRO A 478 11.02 22.06 18.56
CA PRO A 478 12.46 21.96 18.78
C PRO A 478 12.98 20.54 18.54
N GLY A 479 14.17 20.42 17.93
CA GLY A 479 14.86 19.16 17.70
C GLY A 479 14.36 18.33 16.50
N GLU A 480 13.23 18.70 15.89
CA GLU A 480 12.71 18.01 14.71
C GLU A 480 13.23 18.63 13.42
N ASN A 481 13.87 17.80 12.59
CA ASN A 481 14.45 18.21 11.31
C ASN A 481 13.62 17.81 10.08
N ARG A 482 12.40 17.26 10.23
CA ARG A 482 11.50 16.85 9.14
C ARG A 482 10.42 17.89 8.83
N PHE A 483 9.92 17.91 7.58
CA PHE A 483 8.99 18.92 7.04
C PHE A 483 7.83 18.35 6.23
#